data_AF-A0ABD1XFW8-F1
#
_entry.id   AF-A0ABD1XFW8-F1
#
_cell.length_a   1.000
_cell.length_b   1.000
_cell.length_c   1.000
_cell.angle_alpha   90.00
_cell.angle_beta   90.00
_cell.angle_gamma   90.00
#
_symmetry.space_group_name_H-M   'P 1'
#
loop_
_entity.id
_entity.type
_entity.pdbx_description
1 polymer ?
#
loop_
_entity_poly.entity_id
_entity_poly.type
_entity_poly.pdbx_seq_one_letter_code
_entity_poly.pdbx_strand_id
1 'polypeptide(L)'
;MMDFTLIPNPTLRRLIQEWCIANRSFGVEKIPTLKQPTDPTTVKNLLYHASSRLAPFGLRLSALRRLRGLSCVSDKNQSVISANNACEILLAIAFSNLDSDSNFSELSHESLAILSLFSLSKPECMFVAVDSDRIGYLVNLLFHSSIDVRVN
;
A
#
# COMPACT_ATOMS: atom_id res chain seq x y z
N MET A 1 31.32 -15.48 -40.30
CA MET A 1 29.93 -15.93 -40.20
C MET A 1 29.51 -15.66 -38.76
N MET A 2 29.02 -14.45 -38.48
CA MET A 2 28.65 -14.03 -37.13
C MET A 2 27.15 -14.20 -36.98
N ASP A 3 26.79 -15.07 -36.05
CA ASP A 3 25.45 -15.47 -35.68
C ASP A 3 24.68 -14.25 -35.12
N PHE A 4 23.72 -13.73 -35.87
CA PHE A 4 22.77 -12.71 -35.42
C PHE A 4 21.59 -13.36 -34.68
N THR A 5 21.85 -14.30 -33.79
CA THR A 5 20.82 -15.01 -33.04
C THR A 5 20.57 -14.30 -31.71
N LEU A 6 19.39 -13.66 -31.65
CA LEU A 6 18.79 -13.00 -30.48
C LEU A 6 19.71 -11.97 -29.82
N ILE A 7 19.45 -10.68 -30.03
CA ILE A 7 19.78 -9.71 -28.98
C ILE A 7 18.84 -10.05 -27.83
N PRO A 8 19.29 -10.77 -26.79
CA PRO A 8 18.41 -10.99 -25.68
C PRO A 8 18.34 -9.63 -24.99
N ASN A 9 17.14 -9.20 -24.63
CA ASN A 9 16.85 -8.01 -23.82
C ASN A 9 17.91 -7.63 -22.74
N PRO A 10 18.64 -8.58 -22.08
CA PRO A 10 19.70 -8.26 -21.13
C PRO A 10 20.92 -7.51 -21.68
N THR A 11 21.39 -7.80 -22.90
CA THR A 11 22.65 -7.22 -23.41
C THR A 11 22.49 -5.73 -23.71
N LEU A 12 21.37 -5.34 -24.32
CA LEU A 12 21.03 -3.92 -24.54
C LEU A 12 20.83 -3.18 -23.22
N ARG A 13 20.12 -3.79 -22.26
CA ARG A 13 19.91 -3.19 -20.95
C ARG A 13 21.23 -2.92 -20.23
N ARG A 14 22.19 -3.84 -20.32
CA ARG A 14 23.52 -3.67 -19.73
C ARG A 14 24.30 -2.54 -20.41
N LEU A 15 24.31 -2.49 -21.74
CA LEU A 15 24.99 -1.44 -22.50
C LEU A 15 24.43 -0.04 -22.19
N ILE A 16 23.10 0.08 -22.09
CA ILE A 16 22.44 1.35 -21.73
C ILE A 16 22.81 1.76 -20.29
N GLN A 17 22.82 0.82 -19.34
CA GLN A 17 23.22 1.10 -17.95
C GLN A 17 24.69 1.51 -17.84
N GLU A 18 25.59 0.80 -18.52
CA GLU A 18 27.03 1.11 -18.57
C GLU A 18 27.26 2.51 -19.16
N TRP A 19 26.57 2.85 -20.25
CA TRP A 19 26.67 4.18 -20.86
C TRP A 19 26.14 5.29 -19.94
N CYS A 20 25.00 5.09 -19.26
CA CYS A 20 24.49 6.05 -18.28
C CYS A 20 25.44 6.24 -17.08
N ILE A 21 26.15 5.18 -16.65
CA ILE A 21 27.16 5.29 -15.58
C ILE A 21 28.36 6.12 -16.05
N ALA A 22 28.86 5.84 -17.26
CA ALA A 22 30.00 6.55 -17.83
C ALA A 22 29.72 8.05 -18.06
N ASN A 23 28.46 8.41 -18.33
CA ASN A 23 28.05 9.79 -18.61
C ASN A 23 27.47 10.55 -17.40
N ARG A 24 27.63 10.02 -16.19
CA ARG A 24 27.14 10.66 -14.96
C ARG A 24 27.74 12.04 -14.72
N SER A 25 28.96 12.27 -15.17
CA SER A 25 29.64 13.57 -15.11
C SER A 25 29.03 14.62 -16.05
N PHE A 26 28.25 14.21 -17.06
CA PHE A 26 27.56 15.10 -18.00
C PHE A 26 26.09 15.38 -17.60
N GLY A 27 25.71 15.07 -16.35
CA GLY A 27 24.34 15.26 -15.87
C GLY A 27 23.35 14.18 -16.32
N VAL A 28 23.83 13.10 -16.94
CA VAL A 28 23.00 11.94 -17.29
C VAL A 28 22.82 11.08 -16.05
N GLU A 29 21.67 11.18 -15.40
CA GLU A 29 21.28 10.26 -14.32
C GLU A 29 20.88 8.89 -14.88
N LYS A 30 21.13 7.83 -14.10
CA LYS A 30 20.70 6.47 -14.44
C LYS A 30 19.19 6.47 -14.69
N ILE A 31 18.75 5.82 -15.77
CA ILE A 31 17.37 5.33 -15.87
C ILE A 31 17.13 4.50 -14.61
N PRO A 32 16.17 4.86 -13.73
CA PRO A 32 15.96 4.16 -12.47
C PRO A 32 15.78 2.68 -12.78
N THR A 33 16.75 1.86 -12.38
CA THR A 33 16.58 0.41 -12.35
C THR A 33 15.30 0.13 -11.58
N LEU A 34 14.33 -0.50 -12.25
CA LEU A 34 13.11 -1.10 -11.70
C LEU A 34 13.25 -1.29 -10.20
N LYS A 35 12.65 -0.39 -9.40
CA LYS A 35 12.63 -0.52 -7.94
C LYS A 35 12.19 -1.96 -7.65
N GLN A 36 13.05 -2.73 -7.00
CA GLN A 36 12.70 -4.10 -6.61
C GLN A 36 11.38 -4.00 -5.84
N PRO A 37 10.35 -4.78 -6.23
CA PRO A 37 9.08 -4.76 -5.51
C PRO A 37 9.36 -5.06 -4.04
N THR A 38 8.64 -4.39 -3.16
CA THR A 38 8.75 -4.63 -1.72
C THR A 38 8.68 -6.11 -1.42
N ASP A 39 9.58 -6.57 -0.55
CA ASP A 39 9.65 -7.97 -0.16
C ASP A 39 8.31 -8.42 0.49
N PRO A 40 7.67 -9.50 -0.03
CA PRO A 40 6.38 -9.95 0.46
C PRO A 40 6.43 -10.41 1.93
N THR A 41 7.58 -10.85 2.45
CA THR A 41 7.69 -11.23 3.87
C THR A 41 7.60 -10.01 4.78
N THR A 42 8.18 -8.89 4.36
CA THR A 42 8.06 -7.60 5.04
C THR A 42 6.60 -7.13 5.08
N VAL A 43 5.87 -7.26 3.97
CA VAL A 43 4.43 -6.91 3.92
C VAL A 43 3.62 -7.77 4.88
N LYS A 44 3.84 -9.10 4.89
CA LYS A 44 3.14 -10.01 5.81
C LYS A 44 3.41 -9.67 7.27
N ASN A 45 4.65 -9.37 7.62
CA ASN A 45 5.00 -8.98 8.99
C ASN A 45 4.32 -7.67 9.40
N LEU A 46 4.29 -6.67 8.51
CA LEU A 46 3.59 -5.41 8.79
C LEU A 46 2.08 -5.63 8.97
N LEU A 47 1.45 -6.43 8.12
CA LEU A 47 0.03 -6.78 8.25
C LEU A 47 -0.26 -7.54 9.56
N TYR A 48 0.60 -8.49 9.93
CA TYR A 48 0.50 -9.21 11.21
C TYR A 48 0.61 -8.27 12.41
N HIS A 49 1.57 -7.34 12.38
CA HIS A 49 1.73 -6.35 13.43
C HIS A 49 0.55 -5.37 13.50
N ALA A 50 -0.02 -4.98 12.36
CA ALA A 50 -1.20 -4.09 12.32
C ALA A 50 -2.47 -4.79 12.84
N SER A 51 -2.66 -6.07 12.52
CA SER A 51 -3.86 -6.85 12.88
C SER A 51 -3.81 -7.44 14.29
N SER A 52 -2.62 -7.59 14.88
CA SER A 52 -2.46 -8.14 16.22
C SER A 52 -3.08 -7.23 17.28
N ARG A 53 -4.21 -7.66 17.85
CA ARG A 53 -4.88 -6.96 18.96
C ARG A 53 -4.07 -6.92 20.25
N LEU A 54 -3.11 -7.84 20.39
CA LEU A 54 -2.19 -7.89 21.53
C LEU A 54 -1.01 -6.92 21.37
N ALA A 55 -0.78 -6.40 20.15
CA ALA A 55 0.29 -5.45 19.91
C ALA A 55 -0.06 -4.06 20.49
N PRO A 56 0.93 -3.33 21.03
CA PRO A 56 0.74 -1.96 21.46
C PRO A 56 0.22 -1.06 20.33
N PHE A 57 -0.64 -0.10 20.67
CA PHE A 57 -1.23 0.84 19.71
C PHE A 57 -0.19 1.49 18.78
N GLY A 58 0.92 1.99 19.33
CA GLY A 58 1.98 2.63 18.53
C GLY A 58 2.67 1.69 17.55
N LEU A 59 2.76 0.39 17.88
CA LEU A 59 3.32 -0.62 16.97
C LEU A 59 2.36 -0.91 15.81
N ARG A 60 1.06 -1.00 16.10
CA ARG A 60 0.03 -1.18 15.07
C ARG A 60 -0.03 0.02 14.12
N LEU A 61 0.00 1.23 14.66
CA LEU A 61 -0.05 2.46 13.89
C LEU A 61 1.20 2.67 13.02
N SER A 62 2.39 2.43 13.58
CA SER A 62 3.64 2.52 12.81
C SER A 62 3.71 1.49 11.68
N ALA A 63 3.15 0.30 11.88
CA ALA A 63 3.03 -0.71 10.83
C ALA A 63 2.11 -0.25 9.69
N LEU A 64 0.95 0.34 10.00
CA LEU A 64 0.03 0.91 9.00
C LEU A 64 0.68 2.06 8.23
N ARG A 65 1.29 3.04 8.91
CA ARG A 65 1.99 4.15 8.25
C ARG A 65 3.10 3.67 7.31
N ARG A 66 3.82 2.63 7.71
CA ARG A 66 4.86 2.03 6.88
C ARG A 66 4.25 1.30 5.68
N LEU A 67 3.12 0.61 5.83
CA LEU A 67 2.38 0.04 4.70
C LEU A 67 1.91 1.11 3.72
N ARG A 68 1.39 2.24 4.22
CA ARG A 68 1.00 3.40 3.39
C ARG A 68 2.20 3.96 2.61
N GLY A 69 3.33 4.12 3.28
CA GLY A 69 4.57 4.56 2.62
C GLY A 69 4.97 3.61 1.48
N LEU A 70 4.80 2.30 1.64
CA LEU A 70 5.12 1.31 0.61
C LEU A 70 4.13 1.32 -0.56
N SER A 71 2.83 1.48 -0.29
CA SER A 71 1.78 1.54 -1.33
C SER A 71 1.88 2.79 -2.20
N CYS A 72 2.30 3.94 -1.64
CA CYS A 72 2.49 5.18 -2.40
C CYS A 72 3.73 5.16 -3.32
N VAL A 73 4.69 4.25 -3.11
CA VAL A 73 5.97 4.25 -3.83
C VAL A 73 5.88 3.65 -5.23
N SER A 74 4.99 2.67 -5.47
CA SER A 74 4.74 2.09 -6.80
C SER A 74 3.51 1.20 -6.87
N ASP A 75 2.88 1.12 -8.04
CA ASP A 75 1.78 0.19 -8.33
C ASP A 75 2.18 -1.29 -8.14
N LYS A 76 3.46 -1.61 -8.33
CA LYS A 76 4.00 -2.96 -8.05
C LYS A 76 3.92 -3.30 -6.57
N ASN A 77 4.24 -2.35 -5.69
CA ASN A 77 4.10 -2.55 -4.25
C ASN A 77 2.62 -2.68 -3.87
N GLN A 78 1.73 -1.91 -4.49
CA GLN A 78 0.29 -2.09 -4.29
C GLN A 78 -0.14 -3.51 -4.68
N SER A 79 0.31 -4.02 -5.83
CA SER A 79 0.01 -5.39 -6.25
C SER A 79 0.56 -6.45 -5.29
N VAL A 80 1.76 -6.26 -4.71
CA VAL A 80 2.28 -7.18 -3.69
C VAL A 80 1.46 -7.10 -2.41
N ILE A 81 1.07 -5.89 -1.98
CA ILE A 81 0.26 -5.69 -0.77
C ILE A 81 -1.11 -6.34 -0.93
N SER A 82 -1.82 -6.09 -2.02
CA SER A 82 -3.14 -6.67 -2.27
C SER A 82 -3.11 -8.20 -2.37
N ALA A 83 -2.04 -8.78 -2.93
CA ALA A 83 -1.86 -10.23 -2.99
C ALA A 83 -1.69 -10.93 -1.62
N ASN A 84 -1.51 -10.18 -0.53
CA ASN A 84 -1.32 -10.71 0.83
C ASN A 84 -2.57 -10.53 1.73
N ASN A 85 -3.77 -10.55 1.15
CA ASN A 85 -5.05 -10.33 1.86
C ASN A 85 -5.08 -9.01 2.65
N ALA A 86 -4.33 -8.00 2.19
CA ALA A 86 -4.22 -6.73 2.89
C ALA A 86 -5.57 -6.03 3.05
N CYS A 87 -6.39 -6.03 2.01
CA CYS A 87 -7.70 -5.38 2.02
C CYS A 87 -8.62 -5.96 3.10
N GLU A 88 -8.70 -7.29 3.22
CA GLU A 88 -9.50 -7.95 4.27
C GLU A 88 -9.03 -7.55 5.68
N ILE A 89 -7.72 -7.55 5.90
CA ILE A 89 -7.11 -7.18 7.18
C ILE A 89 -7.38 -5.70 7.49
N LEU A 90 -7.19 -4.81 6.52
CA LEU A 90 -7.40 -3.37 6.68
C LEU A 90 -8.88 -3.04 6.94
N LEU A 91 -9.81 -3.72 6.25
CA LEU A 91 -11.24 -3.58 6.51
C LEU A 91 -11.60 -4.02 7.92
N ALA A 92 -11.05 -5.15 8.38
CA ALA A 92 -11.26 -5.61 9.75
C ALA A 92 -10.73 -4.60 10.79
N ILE A 93 -9.58 -3.95 10.53
CA ILE A 93 -9.05 -2.91 11.41
C ILE A 93 -9.92 -1.64 11.37
N ALA A 94 -10.30 -1.19 10.18
CA ALA A 94 -11.11 0.02 9.97
C ALA A 94 -12.42 -0.03 10.77
N PHE A 95 -13.10 -1.17 10.75
CA PHE A 95 -14.41 -1.36 11.38
C PHE A 95 -14.36 -2.07 12.74
N SER A 96 -13.18 -2.21 13.36
CA SER A 96 -13.03 -2.96 14.61
C SER A 96 -13.66 -2.31 15.86
N ASN A 97 -13.92 -1.00 15.84
CA ASN A 97 -14.39 -0.22 17.00
C ASN A 97 -15.62 0.64 16.68
N LEU A 98 -16.55 0.13 15.87
CA LEU A 98 -17.78 0.85 15.50
C LEU A 98 -18.70 1.19 16.68
N ASP A 99 -18.58 0.45 17.79
CA ASP A 99 -19.43 0.62 18.98
C ASP A 99 -18.85 1.61 20.02
N SER A 100 -17.68 2.20 19.76
CA SER A 100 -17.02 3.11 20.71
C SER A 100 -17.38 4.58 20.41
N ASP A 101 -17.71 5.37 21.45
CA ASP A 101 -18.00 6.81 21.32
C ASP A 101 -16.89 7.62 20.61
N SER A 102 -15.67 7.07 20.59
CA SER A 102 -14.52 7.53 19.82
C SER A 102 -14.36 6.78 18.49
N ASN A 103 -15.43 6.74 17.69
CA ASN A 103 -15.50 6.12 16.35
C ASN A 103 -14.33 6.49 15.41
N PHE A 104 -13.62 7.58 15.70
CA PHE A 104 -12.50 8.09 14.93
C PHE A 104 -11.15 7.66 15.50
N SER A 105 -10.92 6.34 15.59
CA SER A 105 -9.60 5.81 15.95
C SER A 105 -8.58 6.12 14.84
N GLU A 106 -7.40 6.61 15.22
CA GLU A 106 -6.30 6.87 14.28
C GLU A 106 -5.91 5.63 13.46
N LEU A 107 -6.09 4.42 14.04
CA LEU A 107 -5.90 3.16 13.32
C LEU A 107 -6.93 2.95 12.22
N SER A 108 -8.18 3.32 12.46
CA SER A 108 -9.26 3.21 11.47
C SER A 108 -9.02 4.19 10.32
N HIS A 109 -8.65 5.43 10.64
CA HIS A 109 -8.31 6.44 9.63
C HIS A 109 -7.11 6.01 8.78
N GLU A 110 -6.02 5.56 9.41
CA GLU A 110 -4.84 5.13 8.66
C GLU A 110 -5.16 3.89 7.79
N SER A 111 -6.01 2.98 8.28
CA SER A 111 -6.45 1.81 7.50
C SER A 111 -7.30 2.22 6.30
N LEU A 112 -8.23 3.15 6.46
CA LEU A 112 -9.05 3.69 5.37
C LEU A 112 -8.20 4.46 4.34
N ALA A 113 -7.21 5.23 4.80
CA ALA A 113 -6.29 5.96 3.93
C ALA A 113 -5.39 5.02 3.11
N ILE A 114 -5.11 3.82 3.62
CA ILE A 114 -4.45 2.79 2.85
C ILE A 114 -5.45 2.18 1.86
N LEU A 115 -6.66 1.81 2.30
CA LEU A 115 -7.71 1.23 1.45
C LEU A 115 -8.10 2.12 0.27
N SER A 116 -8.09 3.45 0.43
CA SER A 116 -8.39 4.42 -0.64
C SER A 116 -7.37 4.36 -1.80
N LEU A 117 -6.18 3.81 -1.56
CA LEU A 117 -5.15 3.59 -2.58
C LEU A 117 -5.36 2.29 -3.38
N PHE A 118 -6.25 1.40 -2.94
CA PHE A 118 -6.49 0.11 -3.59
C PHE A 118 -7.85 0.09 -4.29
N SER A 119 -7.92 -0.63 -5.41
CA SER A 119 -9.21 -0.99 -6.01
C SER A 119 -9.80 -2.16 -5.24
N LEU A 120 -10.90 -1.91 -4.51
CA LEU A 120 -11.62 -2.96 -3.79
C LEU A 120 -12.30 -3.92 -4.76
N SER A 121 -12.16 -5.20 -4.47
CA SER A 121 -12.83 -6.27 -5.19
C SER A 121 -14.32 -6.35 -4.80
N LYS A 122 -15.12 -7.01 -5.64
CA LYS A 122 -16.55 -7.20 -5.38
C LYS A 122 -16.88 -7.78 -3.97
N PRO A 123 -16.19 -8.83 -3.46
CA PRO A 123 -16.46 -9.33 -2.11
C PRO A 123 -16.14 -8.31 -1.01
N GLU A 124 -15.11 -7.48 -1.17
CA GLU A 124 -14.74 -6.44 -0.21
C GLU A 124 -15.78 -5.31 -0.19
N CYS A 125 -16.26 -4.88 -1.36
CA CYS A 125 -17.36 -3.92 -1.43
C CYS A 125 -18.65 -4.49 -0.80
N MET A 126 -18.95 -5.76 -1.06
CA MET A 126 -20.09 -6.44 -0.41
C MET A 126 -19.91 -6.52 1.10
N PHE A 127 -18.70 -6.77 1.60
CA PHE A 127 -18.42 -6.77 3.04
C PHE A 127 -18.77 -5.41 3.66
N VAL A 128 -18.45 -4.29 3.01
CA VAL A 128 -18.83 -2.96 3.51
C VAL A 128 -20.34 -2.72 3.36
N ALA A 129 -20.92 -3.11 2.23
CA ALA A 129 -22.31 -2.78 1.89
C ALA A 129 -23.37 -3.59 2.66
N VAL A 130 -23.03 -4.78 3.16
CA VAL A 130 -23.96 -5.64 3.93
C VAL A 130 -24.28 -5.04 5.30
N ASP A 131 -23.38 -4.24 5.86
CA ASP A 131 -23.48 -3.71 7.21
C ASP A 131 -23.78 -2.21 7.16
N SER A 132 -25.00 -1.84 7.58
CA SER A 132 -25.46 -0.44 7.56
C SER A 132 -24.64 0.45 8.49
N ASP A 133 -24.04 -0.11 9.55
CA ASP A 133 -23.25 0.66 10.50
C ASP A 133 -21.91 1.06 9.88
N ARG A 134 -21.34 0.22 9.01
CA ARG A 134 -20.13 0.55 8.23
C ARG A 134 -20.38 1.67 7.24
N ILE A 135 -21.52 1.64 6.57
CA ILE A 135 -21.93 2.72 5.65
C ILE A 135 -22.17 4.00 6.46
N GLY A 136 -22.90 3.92 7.57
CA GLY A 136 -23.15 5.04 8.46
C GLY A 136 -21.85 5.66 8.99
N TYR A 137 -20.87 4.83 9.34
CA TYR A 137 -19.54 5.26 9.74
C TYR A 137 -18.81 6.04 8.66
N LEU A 138 -18.75 5.51 7.43
CA LEU A 138 -18.10 6.18 6.30
C LEU A 138 -18.80 7.50 5.96
N VAL A 139 -20.14 7.55 6.04
CA VAL A 139 -20.91 8.78 5.84
C VAL A 139 -20.58 9.80 6.93
N ASN A 140 -20.55 9.39 8.20
CA ASN A 140 -20.21 10.27 9.31
C ASN A 140 -18.78 10.82 9.19
N LEU A 141 -17.84 10.01 8.69
CA LEU A 141 -16.47 10.43 8.39
C LEU A 141 -16.42 11.57 7.37
N LEU A 142 -17.25 11.53 6.33
CA LEU A 142 -17.32 12.58 5.30
C LEU A 142 -17.86 13.92 5.84
N PHE A 143 -18.69 13.87 6.88
CA PHE A 143 -19.27 15.03 7.55
C PHE A 143 -18.45 15.52 8.75
N HIS A 144 -17.30 14.89 9.04
CA HIS A 144 -16.45 15.26 10.17
C HIS A 144 -15.86 16.67 9.98
N SER A 145 -15.73 17.45 11.06
CA SER A 145 -15.29 18.85 11.00
C SER A 145 -13.83 19.01 10.55
N SER A 146 -12.99 18.00 10.77
CA SER A 146 -11.59 17.98 10.33
C SER A 146 -11.45 17.55 8.87
N ILE A 147 -10.81 18.40 8.06
CA ILE A 147 -10.49 18.12 6.66
C ILE A 147 -9.50 16.97 6.51
N ASP A 148 -8.56 16.81 7.45
CA ASP A 148 -7.58 15.71 7.45
C ASP A 148 -8.25 14.35 7.64
N VAL A 149 -9.45 14.32 8.23
CA VAL A 149 -10.26 13.11 8.40
C VAL A 149 -11.13 12.84 7.18
N ARG A 150 -11.50 13.89 6.43
CA ARG A 150 -12.33 13.81 5.21
C ARG A 150 -11.54 13.44 3.95
N VAL A 151 -10.25 13.80 3.90
CA VAL A 151 -9.41 13.70 2.69
C VAL A 151 -8.41 12.53 2.75
N ASN A 152 -8.26 11.88 3.92
CA ASN A 152 -7.40 10.71 4.07
C ASN A 152 -8.08 9.42 3.58
#